data_AF-A0A2T0B7N9-F1
#
_entry.id   AF-A0A2T0B7N9-F1
#
_cell.length_a   1.000
_cell.length_b   1.000
_cell.length_c   1.000
_cell.angle_alpha   90.00
_cell.angle_beta   90.00
_cell.angle_gamma   90.00
#
_symmetry.space_group_name_H-M   'P 1'
#
loop_
_entity.id
_entity.type
_entity.pdbx_description
1 polymer ?
#
loop_
_entity_poly.entity_id
_entity_poly.type
_entity_poly.pdbx_seq_one_letter_code
_entity_poly.pdbx_strand_id
1 'polypeptide(L)'
;MEYEDSIISAINNTNALLNAINSVKTELCRLNLNFCEKEYIENCVNPILIILSSLVLTSYELSVSVSILSSSPIVPPKKSKLKNTIHLIYKMNEECEELFKVLKKRLKPLIHDNADGCKFL
;
A
#
# COMPACT_ATOMS: atom_id res chain seq x y z
N MET A 1 -46.16 -37.64 22.98
CA MET A 1 -45.11 -37.25 23.95
C MET A 1 -43.72 -37.52 23.38
N GLU A 2 -43.26 -38.76 23.19
CA GLU A 2 -41.89 -39.02 22.65
C GLU A 2 -41.55 -38.33 21.32
N TYR A 3 -42.49 -38.27 20.38
CA TYR A 3 -42.29 -37.58 19.09
C TYR A 3 -42.16 -36.06 19.23
N GLU A 4 -42.84 -35.49 20.22
CA GLU A 4 -42.89 -34.05 20.46
C GLU A 4 -41.57 -33.59 21.09
N ASP A 5 -41.04 -34.38 22.03
CA ASP A 5 -39.72 -34.17 22.63
C ASP A 5 -38.58 -34.30 21.61
N SER A 6 -38.70 -35.24 20.66
CA SER A 6 -37.74 -35.42 19.56
C SER A 6 -37.71 -34.19 18.63
N ILE A 7 -38.87 -33.67 18.25
CA ILE A 7 -38.99 -32.47 17.40
C ILE A 7 -38.41 -31.25 18.12
N ILE A 8 -38.73 -31.06 19.40
CA ILE A 8 -38.22 -29.94 20.20
C ILE A 8 -36.69 -30.02 20.32
N SER A 9 -36.13 -31.21 20.55
CA SER A 9 -34.68 -31.43 20.59
C SER A 9 -33.99 -31.06 19.27
N ALA A 10 -34.57 -31.48 18.13
CA ALA A 10 -34.04 -31.15 16.81
C ALA A 10 -34.06 -29.64 16.52
N ILE A 11 -35.14 -28.96 16.91
CA ILE A 11 -35.25 -27.49 16.78
C ILE A 11 -34.19 -26.79 17.62
N ASN A 12 -34.00 -27.22 18.88
CA ASN A 12 -32.99 -26.65 19.77
C ASN A 12 -31.57 -26.84 19.22
N ASN A 13 -31.26 -28.02 18.70
CA ASN A 13 -29.96 -28.30 18.06
C ASN A 13 -29.74 -27.44 16.81
N THR A 14 -30.76 -27.28 15.97
CA THR A 14 -30.68 -26.45 14.76
C THR A 14 -30.43 -24.98 15.12
N ASN A 15 -31.09 -24.48 16.15
CA ASN A 15 -30.91 -23.11 16.62
C ASN A 15 -29.52 -22.88 17.22
N ALA A 16 -29.00 -23.86 17.96
CA ALA A 16 -27.62 -23.82 18.47
C ALA A 16 -26.58 -23.80 17.33
N LEU A 17 -26.78 -24.61 16.29
CA LEU A 17 -25.95 -24.61 15.08
C LEU A 17 -26.00 -23.27 14.35
N LEU A 18 -27.18 -22.69 14.17
CA LEU A 18 -27.34 -21.40 13.53
C LEU A 18 -26.63 -20.29 14.29
N ASN A 19 -26.71 -20.30 15.63
CA ASN A 19 -26.00 -19.35 16.49
C ASN A 19 -24.48 -19.51 16.37
N ALA A 20 -23.98 -20.75 16.33
CA ALA A 20 -22.55 -21.01 16.11
C ALA A 20 -22.09 -20.49 14.75
N ILE A 21 -22.84 -20.73 13.67
CA ILE A 21 -22.55 -20.22 12.33
C ILE A 21 -22.53 -18.69 12.31
N ASN A 22 -23.52 -18.04 12.94
CA ASN A 22 -23.58 -16.58 13.01
C ASN A 22 -22.43 -15.98 13.84
N SER A 23 -22.00 -16.66 14.91
CA SER A 23 -20.82 -16.26 15.68
C SER A 23 -19.54 -16.36 14.84
N VAL A 24 -19.33 -17.47 14.11
CA VAL A 24 -18.19 -17.62 13.19
C VAL A 24 -18.21 -16.57 12.10
N LYS A 25 -19.37 -16.29 11.50
CA LYS A 25 -19.53 -15.21 10.52
C LYS A 25 -19.14 -13.85 11.12
N THR A 26 -19.55 -13.56 12.35
CA THR A 26 -19.22 -12.31 13.03
C THR A 26 -17.72 -12.17 13.26
N GLU A 27 -17.05 -13.24 13.71
CA GLU A 27 -15.59 -13.25 13.87
C GLU A 27 -14.85 -13.14 12.53
N LEU A 28 -15.34 -13.79 11.48
CA LEU A 28 -14.80 -13.64 10.12
C LEU A 28 -14.95 -12.21 9.59
N CYS A 29 -16.07 -11.54 9.88
CA CYS A 29 -16.24 -10.12 9.54
C CYS A 29 -15.36 -9.18 10.38
N ARG A 30 -14.92 -9.59 11.57
CA ARG A 30 -14.00 -8.83 12.44
C ARG A 30 -12.54 -8.98 12.02
N LEU A 31 -12.20 -10.12 11.44
CA LEU A 31 -10.93 -10.28 10.77
C LEU A 31 -10.98 -9.40 9.52
N ASN A 32 -10.06 -8.44 9.41
CA ASN A 32 -9.92 -7.55 8.25
C ASN A 32 -9.35 -8.36 7.07
N LEU A 33 -10.14 -9.34 6.58
CA LEU A 33 -9.73 -10.48 5.75
C LEU A 33 -9.53 -10.15 4.27
N ASN A 34 -9.23 -8.91 3.90
CA ASN A 34 -8.81 -8.69 2.53
C ASN A 34 -7.34 -9.10 2.36
N PHE A 35 -7.06 -10.38 2.56
CA PHE A 35 -5.73 -10.98 2.41
C PHE A 35 -5.21 -10.75 0.98
N CYS A 36 -6.07 -10.89 -0.04
CA CYS A 36 -5.74 -10.59 -1.43
C CYS A 36 -5.31 -9.12 -1.62
N GLU A 37 -6.04 -8.16 -1.05
CA GLU A 37 -5.65 -6.75 -1.08
C GLU A 37 -4.37 -6.46 -0.29
N LYS A 38 -4.23 -7.04 0.90
CA LYS A 38 -3.02 -6.90 1.72
C LYS A 38 -1.80 -7.41 0.98
N GLU A 39 -1.86 -8.61 0.43
CA GLU A 39 -0.77 -9.23 -0.33
C GLU A 39 -0.44 -8.39 -1.57
N TYR A 40 -1.46 -7.87 -2.26
CA TYR A 40 -1.26 -6.96 -3.38
C TYR A 40 -0.60 -5.65 -2.96
N ILE A 41 -1.00 -5.04 -1.85
CA ILE A 41 -0.37 -3.82 -1.33
C ILE A 41 1.09 -4.11 -0.95
N GLU A 42 1.36 -5.17 -0.20
CA GLU A 42 2.69 -5.52 0.28
C GLU A 42 3.66 -5.84 -0.86
N ASN A 43 3.20 -6.51 -1.93
CA ASN A 43 4.06 -6.95 -3.02
C ASN A 43 4.07 -6.00 -4.23
N CYS A 44 2.98 -5.30 -4.52
CA CYS A 44 2.83 -4.51 -5.76
C CYS A 44 2.81 -2.99 -5.54
N VAL A 45 2.43 -2.51 -4.36
CA VAL A 45 2.30 -1.07 -4.05
C VAL A 45 3.47 -0.58 -3.21
N ASN A 46 3.71 -1.24 -2.07
CA ASN A 46 4.70 -0.83 -1.08
C ASN A 46 6.11 -0.71 -1.64
N PRO A 47 6.62 -1.66 -2.45
CA PRO A 47 7.98 -1.54 -2.97
C PRO A 47 8.17 -0.28 -3.83
N ILE A 48 7.19 0.03 -4.68
CA ILE A 48 7.23 1.21 -5.56
C ILE A 48 7.13 2.49 -4.72
N LEU A 49 6.24 2.51 -3.73
CA LEU A 49 6.06 3.64 -2.84
C LEU A 49 7.32 3.93 -2.01
N ILE A 50 7.97 2.88 -1.47
CA ILE A 50 9.20 3.00 -0.68
C ILE A 50 10.32 3.57 -1.56
N ILE A 51 10.55 3.01 -2.74
CA ILE A 51 11.60 3.47 -3.66
C ILE A 51 11.35 4.92 -4.07
N LEU A 52 10.12 5.26 -4.46
CA LEU A 52 9.76 6.63 -4.83
C LEU A 52 10.03 7.61 -3.69
N SER A 53 9.65 7.24 -2.45
CA SER A 53 9.86 8.08 -1.26
C SER A 53 11.36 8.31 -1.00
N SER A 54 12.18 7.26 -1.12
CA SER A 54 13.63 7.36 -0.96
C SER A 54 14.29 8.22 -2.03
N LEU A 55 13.85 8.10 -3.29
CA LEU A 55 14.38 8.89 -4.40
C LEU A 55 14.03 10.37 -4.28
N VAL A 56 12.77 10.68 -3.93
CA VAL A 56 12.33 12.06 -3.70
C VAL A 56 13.11 12.69 -2.55
N LEU A 57 13.27 11.98 -1.44
CA LEU A 57 14.05 12.47 -0.30
C LEU A 57 15.51 12.73 -0.69
N THR A 58 16.14 11.79 -1.39
CA THR A 58 17.54 11.91 -1.81
C THR A 58 17.71 13.08 -2.80
N SER A 59 16.79 13.22 -3.76
CA SER A 59 16.78 14.34 -4.72
C SER A 59 16.69 15.69 -4.00
N TYR A 60 15.81 15.78 -2.99
CA TYR A 60 15.67 16.95 -2.15
C TYR A 60 16.95 17.28 -1.36
N GLU A 61 17.54 16.30 -0.67
CA GLU A 61 18.77 16.49 0.10
C GLU A 61 19.96 16.92 -0.77
N LEU A 62 20.08 16.35 -1.97
CA LEU A 62 21.09 16.77 -2.95
C LEU A 62 20.85 18.21 -3.40
N SER A 63 19.60 18.60 -3.64
CA SER A 63 19.24 19.97 -4.02
C SER A 63 19.62 20.98 -2.94
N VAL A 64 19.29 20.68 -1.68
CA VAL A 64 19.69 21.50 -0.52
C VAL A 64 21.22 21.61 -0.45
N SER A 65 21.92 20.48 -0.57
CA SER A 65 23.39 20.44 -0.52
C SER A 65 24.02 21.29 -1.62
N VAL A 66 23.53 21.17 -2.86
CA VAL A 66 24.00 21.98 -3.99
C VAL A 66 23.74 23.47 -3.76
N SER A 67 22.56 23.83 -3.22
CA SER A 67 22.22 25.23 -2.93
C SER A 67 23.19 25.86 -1.92
N ILE A 68 23.50 25.13 -0.84
CA ILE A 68 24.46 25.56 0.19
C ILE A 68 25.87 25.68 -0.41
N LEU A 69 26.32 24.68 -1.16
CA LEU A 69 27.67 24.69 -1.73
C LEU A 69 27.85 25.74 -2.83
N SER A 70 26.80 26.04 -3.60
CA SER A 70 26.85 27.04 -4.67
C SER A 70 26.93 28.48 -4.13
N SER A 71 26.48 28.71 -2.91
CA SER A 71 26.55 30.00 -2.21
C SER A 71 27.76 30.13 -1.29
N SER A 72 28.55 29.07 -1.12
CA SER A 72 29.73 29.08 -0.26
C SER A 72 30.86 29.94 -0.86
N PRO A 73 31.48 30.85 -0.08
CA PRO A 73 32.64 31.62 -0.55
C PRO A 73 33.90 30.77 -0.74
N ILE A 74 33.91 29.54 -0.22
CA ILE A 74 35.06 28.61 -0.27
C ILE A 74 34.95 27.68 -1.49
N VAL A 75 33.74 27.39 -1.96
CA VAL A 75 33.50 26.44 -3.05
C VAL A 75 33.23 27.22 -4.34
N PRO A 76 34.10 27.08 -5.36
CA PRO A 76 33.87 27.75 -6.64
C PRO A 76 32.55 27.28 -7.28
N PRO A 77 31.62 28.19 -7.62
CA PRO A 77 30.31 27.84 -8.18
C PRO A 77 30.38 27.03 -9.49
N LYS A 78 31.49 27.16 -10.23
CA LYS A 78 31.73 26.46 -11.50
C LYS A 78 32.40 25.08 -11.34
N LYS A 79 32.44 24.50 -10.13
CA LYS A 79 32.95 23.13 -9.99
C LYS A 79 32.05 22.17 -10.77
N SER A 80 32.64 21.45 -11.73
CA SER A 80 31.97 20.44 -12.57
C SER A 80 31.13 19.45 -11.75
N LYS A 81 31.56 19.13 -10.52
CA LYS A 81 30.84 18.27 -9.58
C LYS A 81 29.46 18.80 -9.21
N LEU A 82 29.31 20.11 -8.90
CA LEU A 82 28.00 20.69 -8.57
C LEU A 82 27.06 20.64 -9.76
N LYS A 83 27.56 20.97 -10.96
CA LYS A 83 26.79 20.86 -12.21
C LYS A 83 26.34 19.42 -12.48
N ASN A 84 27.22 18.44 -12.24
CA ASN A 84 26.89 17.02 -12.39
C ASN A 84 25.80 16.60 -11.40
N THR A 85 25.87 17.06 -10.15
CA THR A 85 24.83 16.78 -9.13
C THR A 85 23.49 17.40 -9.51
N ILE A 86 23.46 18.63 -10.03
CA ILE A 86 22.23 19.24 -10.56
C ILE A 86 21.62 18.37 -11.67
N HIS A 87 22.46 17.88 -12.59
CA HIS A 87 21.99 17.03 -13.69
C HIS A 87 21.48 15.67 -13.18
N LEU A 88 22.10 15.12 -12.13
CA LEU A 88 21.61 13.91 -11.46
C LEU A 88 20.25 14.13 -10.81
N ILE A 89 20.03 15.27 -10.13
CA ILE A 89 18.74 15.63 -9.52
C ILE A 89 17.63 15.63 -10.59
N TYR A 90 17.87 16.23 -11.76
CA TYR A 90 16.89 16.22 -12.85
C TYR A 90 16.55 14.81 -13.32
N LYS A 91 17.56 13.96 -13.53
CA LYS A 91 17.33 12.54 -13.89
C LYS A 91 16.54 11.79 -12.82
N MET A 92 16.85 12.00 -11.54
CA MET A 92 16.11 11.39 -10.44
C MET A 92 14.64 11.82 -10.43
N ASN A 93 14.35 13.09 -10.74
CA ASN A 93 12.99 13.59 -10.82
C ASN A 93 12.22 12.97 -12.00
N GLU A 94 12.87 12.77 -13.15
CA GLU A 94 12.29 12.05 -14.29
C GLU A 94 11.93 10.60 -13.91
N GLU A 95 12.84 9.88 -13.24
CA GLU A 95 12.59 8.51 -12.75
C GLU A 95 11.45 8.48 -11.71
N CYS A 96 11.36 9.49 -10.84
CA CYS A 96 10.26 9.61 -9.89
C CYS A 96 8.91 9.78 -10.59
N GLU A 97 8.86 10.53 -11.69
CA GLU A 97 7.63 10.70 -12.47
C GLU A 97 7.16 9.37 -13.08
N GLU A 98 8.08 8.59 -13.64
CA GLU A 98 7.78 7.28 -14.20
C GLU A 98 7.30 6.29 -13.12
N LEU A 99 7.97 6.24 -11.97
CA LEU A 99 7.53 5.42 -10.84
C LEU A 99 6.17 5.85 -10.30
N PHE A 100 5.90 7.16 -10.22
CA PHE A 100 4.60 7.68 -9.79
C PHE A 100 3.48 7.29 -10.75
N LYS A 101 3.73 7.31 -12.07
CA LYS A 101 2.77 6.83 -13.08
C LYS A 101 2.42 5.35 -12.86
N VAL A 102 3.42 4.51 -12.56
CA VAL A 102 3.20 3.08 -12.26
C VAL A 102 2.42 2.91 -10.96
N LEU A 103 2.82 3.61 -9.89
CA LEU A 103 2.14 3.57 -8.59
C LEU A 103 0.65 3.95 -8.71
N LYS A 104 0.36 5.04 -9.44
CA LYS A 104 -1.01 5.50 -9.68
C LYS A 104 -1.86 4.43 -10.37
N LYS A 105 -1.30 3.71 -11.35
CA LYS A 105 -2.01 2.59 -12.01
C LYS A 105 -2.29 1.45 -11.02
N ARG A 106 -1.32 1.13 -10.14
CA ARG A 106 -1.46 0.07 -9.14
C ARG A 106 -2.45 0.39 -8.03
N LEU A 107 -2.60 1.67 -7.67
CA LEU A 107 -3.56 2.14 -6.67
C LEU A 107 -5.00 2.24 -7.20
N LYS A 108 -5.18 2.38 -8.53
CA LYS A 108 -6.50 2.60 -9.13
C LYS A 108 -7.56 1.55 -8.73
N PRO A 109 -7.27 0.24 -8.71
CA PRO A 109 -8.22 -0.78 -8.31
C PRO A 109 -8.60 -0.71 -6.82
N LEU A 110 -7.72 -0.20 -5.96
CA LEU A 110 -7.96 -0.04 -4.51
C LEU A 110 -8.93 1.13 -4.19
N ILE A 111 -8.99 2.13 -5.09
CA ILE A 111 -9.74 3.38 -4.87
C ILE A 111 -11.13 3.32 -5.50
N HIS A 112 -11.30 2.62 -6.63
CA HIS A 112 -12.51 2.68 -7.45
C HIS A 112 -13.38 1.42 -7.39
N ASP A 113 -12.84 0.26 -7.05
CA ASP A 113 -13.62 -0.97 -6.99
C ASP A 113 -13.92 -1.28 -5.51
N ASN A 114 -15.21 -1.22 -5.13
CA ASN A 114 -15.65 -1.85 -3.89
C ASN A 114 -15.22 -3.32 -3.95
N ALA A 115 -14.35 -3.71 -3.02
CA ALA A 115 -13.60 -4.95 -3.04
C ALA A 115 -14.50 -6.19 -3.14
N ASP A 116 -14.77 -6.63 -4.37
CA ASP A 116 -15.08 -8.03 -4.63
C ASP A 116 -13.78 -8.81 -4.44
N GLY A 117 -13.78 -9.70 -3.44
CA GLY A 117 -12.60 -10.46 -3.01
C GLY A 117 -11.82 -11.04 -4.19
N CYS A 118 -10.56 -10.62 -4.32
CA CYS A 118 -9.53 -11.15 -5.21
C CYS A 118 -9.58 -10.75 -6.70
N LYS A 119 -9.96 -9.51 -7.05
CA LYS A 119 -9.69 -8.91 -8.38
C LYS A 119 -8.23 -8.44 -8.61
N PHE A 120 -7.34 -8.66 -7.64
CA PHE A 120 -5.97 -8.11 -7.61
C PHE A 120 -4.88 -9.08 -8.09
N LEU A 121 -5.25 -10.29 -8.53
CA LEU A 121 -4.36 -11.30 -9.13
C LEU A 121 -4.44 -11.28 -10.65
#